data_AF-A0A954U447-F1
#
_entry.id   AF-A0A954U447-F1
#
_cell.length_a   1.000
_cell.length_b   1.000
_cell.length_c   1.000
_cell.angle_alpha   90.00
_cell.angle_beta   90.00
_cell.angle_gamma   90.00
#
_symmetry.space_group_name_H-M   'P 1'
#
loop_
_entity.id
_entity.type
_entity.pdbx_description
1 polymer ?
#
loop_
_entity_poly.entity_id
_entity_poly.type
_entity_poly.pdbx_seq_one_letter_code
_entity_poly.pdbx_strand_id
1 'polypeptide(L)'
;GWAAIEGGVEEAESGMVALAWIVIRIGAATGQARSATFPIPAELAQLVRAGIELGYACDQLFGQTNTKQRGGAIGLLTRGLVSRHALYEHAAIMAISATCSVPDYS
;
A
#
# COMPACT_ATOMS: atom_id res chain seq x y z
N GLY A 1 -8.56 16.01 13.27
CA GLY A 1 -8.72 14.62 12.78
C GLY A 1 -7.39 13.93 12.80
N TRP A 2 -7.32 12.68 12.35
CA TRP A 2 -6.07 11.93 12.20
C TRP A 2 -6.12 11.06 10.94
N ALA A 3 -4.96 10.66 10.45
CA ALA A 3 -4.82 9.71 9.35
C ALA A 3 -3.76 8.66 9.69
N ALA A 4 -4.00 7.42 9.28
CA ALA A 4 -3.08 6.30 9.44
C ALA A 4 -2.96 5.54 8.11
N ILE A 5 -1.75 5.07 7.81
CA ILE A 5 -1.46 4.25 6.64
C ILE A 5 -0.65 3.05 7.13
N GLU A 6 -1.16 1.85 6.88
CA GLU A 6 -0.48 0.60 7.24
C GLU A 6 -0.31 -0.27 6.00
N GLY A 7 0.93 -0.57 5.65
CA GLY A 7 1.26 -1.51 4.57
C GLY A 7 1.26 -2.95 5.07
N GLY A 8 0.91 -3.89 4.22
CA GLY A 8 0.88 -5.31 4.58
C GLY A 8 0.99 -6.22 3.37
N VAL A 9 1.13 -7.51 3.69
CA VAL A 9 1.04 -8.60 2.71
C VAL A 9 -0.07 -9.55 3.11
N GLU A 10 -0.69 -10.18 2.11
CA GLU A 10 -1.74 -11.17 2.29
C GLU A 10 -1.43 -12.38 1.39
N GLU A 11 -1.78 -13.59 1.83
CA GLU A 11 -1.74 -14.77 0.96
C GLU A 11 -3.05 -14.86 0.18
N ALA A 12 -2.96 -14.85 -1.15
CA ALA A 12 -4.09 -15.09 -2.05
C ALA A 12 -3.91 -16.43 -2.79
N GLU A 13 -4.94 -16.89 -3.49
CA GLU A 13 -4.88 -18.12 -4.28
C GLU A 13 -3.75 -18.09 -5.33
N SER A 14 -3.44 -16.91 -5.87
CA SER A 14 -2.37 -16.70 -6.85
C SER A 14 -0.98 -16.47 -6.23
N GLY A 15 -0.87 -16.54 -4.90
CA GLY A 15 0.35 -16.26 -4.15
C GLY A 15 0.26 -14.98 -3.31
N MET A 16 1.42 -14.58 -2.76
CA MET A 16 1.49 -13.42 -1.87
C MET A 16 1.25 -12.12 -2.65
N VAL A 17 0.45 -11.24 -2.06
CA VAL A 17 0.17 -9.90 -2.57
C VAL A 17 0.51 -8.85 -1.53
N ALA A 18 0.78 -7.63 -1.96
CA ALA A 18 0.99 -6.48 -1.08
C ALA A 18 -0.07 -5.40 -1.31
N LEU A 19 -0.37 -4.68 -0.23
CA LEU A 19 -1.35 -3.59 -0.20
C LEU A 19 -1.10 -2.66 1.00
N ALA A 20 -1.89 -1.61 1.11
CA ALA A 20 -1.98 -0.80 2.32
C ALA A 20 -3.42 -0.44 2.66
N TRP A 21 -3.71 -0.39 3.96
CA TRP A 21 -4.93 0.19 4.52
C TRP A 21 -4.69 1.64 4.89
N ILE A 22 -5.66 2.49 4.57
CA ILE A 22 -5.66 3.90 4.91
C ILE A 22 -6.93 4.21 5.68
N VAL A 23 -6.78 4.84 6.84
CA VAL A 23 -7.89 5.24 7.72
C VAL A 23 -7.77 6.73 8.00
N ILE A 24 -8.86 7.46 7.80
CA ILE A 24 -8.92 8.91 7.99
C ILE A 24 -10.12 9.23 8.88
N ARG A 25 -9.88 9.99 9.96
CA ARG A 25 -10.91 10.51 10.85
C ARG A 25 -11.01 12.02 10.76
N ILE A 26 -12.19 12.54 10.44
CA ILE A 26 -12.51 13.97 10.40
C ILE A 26 -13.71 14.21 11.33
N GLY A 27 -13.49 14.90 12.45
CA GLY A 27 -14.50 15.07 13.49
C GLY A 27 -14.96 13.71 14.06
N ALA A 28 -16.27 13.45 13.98
CA ALA A 28 -16.88 12.19 14.38
C ALA A 28 -16.85 11.12 13.28
N ALA A 29 -16.65 11.51 12.01
CA ALA A 29 -16.66 10.58 10.88
C ALA A 29 -15.30 9.89 10.71
N THR A 30 -15.34 8.60 10.39
CA THR A 30 -14.16 7.79 10.08
C THR A 30 -14.41 7.06 8.76
N GLY A 31 -13.50 7.20 7.82
CA GLY A 31 -13.51 6.45 6.57
C GLY A 31 -12.25 5.61 6.44
N GLN A 32 -12.39 4.47 5.76
CA GLN A 32 -11.33 3.51 5.53
C GLN A 32 -11.37 3.06 4.08
N ALA A 33 -10.19 2.89 3.49
CA ALA A 33 -10.05 2.34 2.16
C ALA A 33 -8.73 1.58 2.04
N ARG A 34 -8.66 0.71 1.04
CA ARG A 34 -7.49 -0.11 0.73
C ARG A 34 -6.88 0.37 -0.59
N SER A 35 -5.55 0.37 -0.67
CA SER A 35 -4.86 0.57 -1.95
C SER A 35 -5.23 -0.51 -2.96
N ALA A 36 -4.86 -0.29 -4.22
CA ALA A 36 -4.77 -1.39 -5.15
C ALA A 36 -3.82 -2.47 -4.59
N THR A 37 -4.19 -3.73 -4.84
CA THR A 37 -3.38 -4.90 -4.50
C THR A 37 -2.46 -5.21 -5.67
N PHE A 38 -1.21 -5.58 -5.40
CA PHE A 38 -0.27 -6.02 -6.43
C PHE A 38 0.44 -7.31 -6.03
N PRO A 39 0.73 -8.20 -7.00
CA PRO A 39 1.40 -9.47 -6.73
C PRO A 39 2.87 -9.26 -6.34
N ILE A 40 3.35 -10.13 -5.45
CA ILE A 40 4.75 -10.23 -5.04
C ILE A 40 5.39 -11.42 -5.76
N PRO A 41 6.54 -11.26 -6.45
CA PRO A 41 7.26 -12.37 -7.08
C PRO A 41 7.58 -13.48 -6.07
N ALA A 42 7.59 -14.74 -6.53
CA ALA A 42 7.72 -15.90 -5.65
C ALA A 42 9.01 -15.87 -4.81
N GLU A 43 10.12 -15.44 -5.40
CA GLU A 43 11.42 -15.31 -4.73
C GLU A 43 11.37 -14.26 -3.61
N LEU A 44 10.67 -13.15 -3.84
CA LEU A 44 10.47 -12.11 -2.83
C LEU A 44 9.52 -12.60 -1.72
N ALA A 45 8.45 -13.30 -2.08
CA ALA A 45 7.51 -13.88 -1.14
C ALA A 45 8.17 -14.90 -0.20
N GLN A 46 9.13 -15.69 -0.69
CA GLN A 46 9.90 -16.63 0.14
C GLN A 46 10.69 -15.91 1.25
N LEU A 47 11.33 -14.79 0.92
CA LEU A 47 12.05 -13.97 1.90
C LEU A 47 11.08 -13.36 2.93
N VAL A 48 9.92 -12.88 2.48
CA VAL A 48 8.91 -12.34 3.40
C VAL A 48 8.34 -13.40 4.34
N ARG A 49 8.09 -14.62 3.84
CA ARG A 49 7.69 -15.76 4.68
C ARG A 49 8.76 -16.17 5.68
N ALA A 50 10.04 -15.93 5.37
CA ALA A 50 11.14 -16.13 6.31
C ALA A 50 11.25 -15.01 7.38
N GLY A 51 10.31 -14.07 7.42
CA GLY A 51 10.25 -12.98 8.40
C GLY A 51 11.02 -11.72 7.99
N ILE A 52 11.52 -11.65 6.75
CA ILE A 52 12.21 -10.46 6.25
C ILE A 52 11.16 -9.44 5.80
N GLU A 53 11.24 -8.21 6.30
CA GLU A 53 10.32 -7.16 5.86
C GLU A 53 10.49 -6.86 4.36
N LEU A 54 9.36 -6.63 3.67
CA LEU A 54 9.29 -6.55 2.20
C LEU A 54 10.28 -5.55 1.59
N GLY A 55 10.46 -4.37 2.19
CA GLY A 55 11.43 -3.39 1.72
C GLY A 55 12.88 -3.90 1.77
N TYR A 56 13.27 -4.58 2.84
CA TYR A 56 14.59 -5.22 2.94
C TYR A 56 14.74 -6.41 1.99
N ALA A 57 13.69 -7.20 1.81
CA ALA A 57 13.70 -8.31 0.87
C ALA A 57 13.88 -7.80 -0.58
N CYS A 58 13.28 -6.66 -0.94
CA CYS A 58 13.52 -5.98 -2.21
C CYS A 58 14.98 -5.53 -2.35
N ASP A 59 15.54 -4.89 -1.33
CA ASP A 59 16.93 -4.42 -1.34
C ASP A 59 17.91 -5.59 -1.56
N GLN A 60 17.68 -6.73 -0.89
CA GLN A 60 18.49 -7.94 -1.06
C GLN A 60 18.40 -8.52 -2.47
N LEU A 61 17.19 -8.68 -3.01
CA LEU A 61 16.98 -9.40 -4.27
C LEU A 61 17.35 -8.58 -5.52
N PHE A 62 17.11 -7.27 -5.48
CA PHE A 62 17.35 -6.37 -6.62
C PHE A 62 18.66 -5.58 -6.50
N GLY A 63 19.47 -5.84 -5.46
CA GLY A 63 20.76 -5.19 -5.24
C GLY A 63 20.66 -3.67 -5.06
N GLN A 64 19.50 -3.16 -4.66
CA GLN A 64 19.29 -1.74 -4.39
C GLN A 64 19.47 -1.44 -2.90
N THR A 65 19.86 -0.21 -2.60
CA THR A 65 19.89 0.32 -1.23
C THR A 65 18.74 1.30 -1.06
N ASN A 66 17.99 1.20 0.05
CA ASN A 66 16.93 2.12 0.44
C ASN A 66 15.69 2.13 -0.47
N THR A 67 15.18 0.96 -0.89
CA THR A 67 13.91 0.85 -1.65
C THR A 67 12.74 1.58 -0.96
N LYS A 68 12.73 1.64 0.39
CA LYS A 68 11.75 2.41 1.17
C LYS A 68 11.74 3.92 0.86
N GLN A 69 12.87 4.48 0.45
CA GLN A 69 13.01 5.90 0.09
C GLN A 69 12.81 6.15 -1.42
N ARG A 70 12.86 5.09 -2.25
CA ARG A 70 12.77 5.16 -3.72
C ARG A 70 11.42 4.69 -4.29
N GLY A 71 10.33 4.98 -3.59
CA GLY A 71 8.98 4.65 -4.06
C GLY A 71 8.47 3.26 -3.69
N GLY A 72 9.18 2.51 -2.84
CA GLY A 72 8.74 1.23 -2.27
C GLY A 72 8.74 0.06 -3.26
N ALA A 73 8.27 -1.10 -2.80
CA ALA A 73 8.24 -2.33 -3.61
C ALA A 73 7.47 -2.15 -4.93
N ILE A 74 6.34 -1.43 -4.93
CA ILE A 74 5.56 -1.16 -6.14
C ILE A 74 6.36 -0.35 -7.17
N GLY A 75 7.11 0.67 -6.73
CA GLY A 75 7.97 1.46 -7.60
C GLY A 75 9.06 0.62 -8.25
N LEU A 76 9.65 -0.30 -7.48
CA LEU A 76 10.66 -1.22 -7.99
C LEU A 76 10.06 -2.21 -9.01
N LEU A 77 8.97 -2.89 -8.65
CA LEU A 77 8.33 -3.93 -9.47
C LEU A 77 7.73 -3.39 -10.77
N THR A 78 7.26 -2.14 -10.76
CA THR A 78 6.71 -1.47 -11.93
C THR A 78 7.75 -0.64 -12.69
N ARG A 79 9.05 -0.72 -12.34
CA ARG A 79 10.12 0.07 -12.94
C ARG A 79 9.84 1.58 -12.94
N GLY A 80 9.25 2.07 -11.85
CA GLY A 80 8.93 3.48 -11.62
C GLY A 80 7.62 3.96 -12.25
N LEU A 81 6.85 3.12 -12.94
CA LEU A 81 5.57 3.51 -13.52
C LEU A 81 4.52 3.87 -12.46
N VAL A 82 4.58 3.23 -11.29
CA VAL A 82 3.71 3.55 -10.15
C VAL A 82 4.55 3.76 -8.90
N SER A 83 4.48 4.96 -8.33
CA SER A 83 5.12 5.26 -7.05
C SER A 83 4.22 4.83 -5.87
N ARG A 84 4.81 4.57 -4.70
CA ARG A 84 4.04 4.37 -3.46
C ARG A 84 3.10 5.54 -3.15
N HIS A 85 3.51 6.77 -3.47
CA HIS A 85 2.65 7.95 -3.30
C HIS A 85 1.39 7.83 -4.16
N ALA A 86 1.54 7.60 -5.47
CA ALA A 86 0.42 7.45 -6.38
C ALA A 86 -0.49 6.26 -6.00
N LEU A 87 0.10 5.16 -5.52
CA LEU A 87 -0.65 4.01 -5.03
C LEU A 87 -1.53 4.37 -3.81
N TYR A 88 -1.03 5.18 -2.88
CA TYR A 88 -1.74 5.54 -1.65
C TYR A 88 -2.69 6.71 -1.84
N GLU A 89 -2.41 7.62 -2.77
CA GLU A 89 -3.20 8.81 -3.04
C GLU A 89 -4.66 8.47 -3.34
N HIS A 90 -4.92 7.54 -4.27
CA HIS A 90 -6.27 7.13 -4.59
C HIS A 90 -7.00 6.49 -3.40
N ALA A 91 -6.32 5.64 -2.61
CA ALA A 91 -6.94 5.06 -1.42
C ALA A 91 -7.21 6.11 -0.33
N ALA A 92 -6.36 7.10 -0.17
CA ALA A 92 -6.60 8.20 0.75
C ALA A 92 -7.83 9.02 0.33
N ILE A 93 -7.97 9.32 -0.97
CA ILE A 93 -9.16 9.98 -1.52
C ILE A 93 -10.42 9.13 -1.28
N MET A 94 -10.36 7.82 -1.50
CA MET A 94 -11.48 6.92 -1.23
C MET A 94 -11.84 6.87 0.26
N ALA A 95 -10.86 6.89 1.16
CA ALA A 95 -11.11 6.94 2.60
C ALA A 95 -11.82 8.24 3.03
N ILE A 96 -11.65 9.34 2.29
CA ILE A 96 -12.38 10.60 2.55
C ILE A 96 -13.85 10.50 2.14
N SER A 97 -14.21 9.67 1.15
CA SER A 97 -15.60 9.60 0.64
C SER A 97 -16.64 9.33 1.72
N ALA A 98 -16.32 8.48 2.70
CA ALA A 98 -17.19 8.17 3.84
C ALA A 98 -17.21 9.27 4.93
N THR A 99 -16.29 10.24 4.86
CA THR A 99 -16.22 11.38 5.79
C THR A 99 -16.95 12.62 5.27
N CYS A 100 -17.23 12.68 3.97
CA CYS A 100 -18.06 13.71 3.38
C CYS A 100 -19.53 13.38 3.66
N SER A 101 -20.21 14.27 4.39
CA SER A 101 -21.68 14.29 4.41
C SER A 101 -22.18 14.43 2.96
N VAL A 102 -23.12 13.57 2.56
CA VAL A 102 -23.75 13.63 1.23
C VAL A 102 -24.27 15.07 1.05
N PRO A 103 -23.78 15.84 0.06
CA PRO A 103 -24.41 17.11 -0.27
C PRO A 103 -25.84 16.80 -0.71
N ASP A 104 -26.82 17.56 -0.24
CA ASP A 104 -28.14 17.56 -0.87
C ASP A 104 -27.95 17.97 -2.33
N TYR A 105 -27.99 16.99 -3.23
CA TYR A 105 -28.12 17.25 -4.66
C TYR A 105 -29.62 17.47 -4.93
N SER A 106 -30.09 18.67 -4.60
CA SER A 106 -31.39 19.19 -5.03
C SER A 106 -31.30 19.82 -6.42
#